data_AF-A0A8S4AB06-F1
#
_entry.id   AF-A0A8S4AB06-F1
#
_cell.length_a   1.000
_cell.length_b   1.000
_cell.length_c   1.000
_cell.angle_alpha   90.00
_cell.angle_beta   90.00
_cell.angle_gamma   90.00
#
_symmetry.space_group_name_H-M   'P 1'
#
loop_
_entity.id
_entity.type
_entity.pdbx_description
1 polymer ?
#
loop_
_entity_poly.entity_id
_entity_poly.type
_entity_poly.pdbx_seq_one_letter_code
_entity_poly.pdbx_strand_id
1 'polypeptide(L)'
;QQPEFQAALECAMTRTRSCMPIAYRGYLPEPIRMAQFVSTLCSTDYKVDFECAKRKASNLYDCGARKGKEAFSRREMQPTMENIICKAFQFNAECQVAELRECGCDTVRAYEIVSRDLLYPPACPPLPDGPRVQCQASNQFLFLDSSASVACQHILLLLFISGVSICFRLLV
;
A
#
# COMPACT_ATOMS: atom_id res chain seq x y z
N GLN A 1 21.66 4.48 5.87
CA GLN A 1 20.47 4.95 5.12
C GLN A 1 19.21 4.16 5.41
N GLN A 2 19.09 2.85 5.13
CA GLN A 2 17.89 2.08 5.49
C GLN A 2 17.48 2.15 6.99
N PRO A 3 18.36 1.92 7.98
CA PRO A 3 17.97 1.95 9.39
C PRO A 3 17.56 3.34 9.88
N GLU A 4 18.20 4.40 9.40
CA GLU A 4 17.83 5.79 9.73
C GLU A 4 16.45 6.16 9.16
N PHE A 5 16.16 5.68 7.95
CA PHE A 5 14.87 5.90 7.31
C PHE A 5 13.74 5.13 7.98
N GLN A 6 13.99 3.90 8.42
CA GLN A 6 13.05 3.12 9.25
C GLN A 6 12.73 3.84 10.55
N ALA A 7 13.75 4.33 11.26
CA ALA A 7 13.57 5.12 12.48
C ALA A 7 12.77 6.40 12.22
N ALA A 8 13.01 7.09 11.10
CA ALA A 8 12.25 8.28 10.71
C ALA A 8 10.76 7.96 10.44
N LEU A 9 10.47 6.86 9.74
CA LEU A 9 9.10 6.40 9.48
C LEU A 9 8.38 6.01 10.77
N GLU A 10 9.03 5.25 11.65
CA GLU A 10 8.47 4.87 12.95
C GLU A 10 8.15 6.11 13.79
N CYS A 11 9.08 7.07 13.84
CA CYS A 11 8.88 8.34 14.53
C CYS A 11 7.69 9.12 13.95
N ALA A 12 7.63 9.29 12.62
CA ALA A 12 6.55 10.00 11.95
C ALA A 12 5.17 9.35 12.21
N MET A 13 5.10 8.03 12.15
CA MET A 13 3.86 7.29 12.42
C MET A 13 3.46 7.35 13.90
N THR A 14 4.41 7.23 14.80
CA THR A 14 4.17 7.40 16.24
C THR A 14 3.61 8.79 16.54
N ARG A 15 4.19 9.83 15.93
CA ARG A 15 3.71 11.21 16.09
C ARG A 15 2.31 11.38 15.50
N THR A 16 2.08 10.87 14.28
CA THR A 16 0.77 10.91 13.62
C THR A 16 -0.31 10.26 14.48
N ARG A 17 -0.03 9.07 15.03
CA ARG A 17 -0.95 8.37 15.95
C ARG A 17 -1.21 9.15 17.24
N SER A 18 -0.19 9.79 17.80
CA SER A 18 -0.36 10.61 19.01
C SER A 18 -1.30 11.80 18.81
N CYS A 19 -1.29 12.38 17.60
CA CYS A 19 -2.12 13.53 17.23
C CYS A 19 -3.53 13.14 16.80
N MET A 20 -3.78 11.87 16.46
CA MET A 20 -5.11 11.40 16.10
C MET A 20 -6.03 11.24 17.33
N PRO A 21 -7.33 11.53 17.19
CA PRO A 21 -8.32 11.18 18.20
C PRO A 21 -8.25 9.69 18.52
N ILE A 22 -8.48 9.34 19.80
CA ILE A 22 -8.35 7.96 20.31
C ILE A 22 -9.19 6.98 19.46
N ALA A 23 -10.40 7.39 19.07
CA ALA A 23 -11.30 6.60 18.23
C ALA A 23 -10.67 6.17 16.88
N TYR A 24 -9.75 6.97 16.33
CA TYR A 24 -9.17 6.73 15.00
C TYR A 24 -7.77 6.10 15.03
N ARG A 25 -7.14 5.94 16.20
CA ARG A 25 -5.78 5.39 16.30
C ARG A 25 -5.69 3.95 15.78
N GLY A 26 -6.73 3.15 15.98
CA GLY A 26 -6.80 1.77 15.47
C GLY A 26 -6.87 1.68 13.94
N TYR A 27 -7.24 2.76 13.27
CA TYR A 27 -7.41 2.85 11.81
C TYR A 27 -6.17 3.39 11.10
N LEU A 28 -5.08 3.64 11.83
CA LEU A 28 -3.76 3.92 11.27
C LEU A 28 -2.89 2.66 11.27
N PRO A 29 -1.96 2.51 10.30
CA PRO A 29 -0.94 1.47 10.36
C PRO A 29 -0.15 1.52 11.67
N GLU A 30 0.38 0.36 12.09
CA GLU A 30 1.25 0.27 13.25
C GLU A 30 2.65 0.83 12.90
N PRO A 31 3.27 1.68 13.75
CA PRO A 31 4.55 2.30 13.43
C PRO A 31 5.67 1.31 13.10
N ILE A 32 5.75 0.21 13.87
CA ILE A 32 6.76 -0.84 13.67
C ILE A 32 6.56 -1.55 12.32
N ARG A 33 5.31 -1.86 11.95
CA ARG A 33 5.01 -2.48 10.64
C ARG A 33 5.27 -1.52 9.49
N MET A 34 4.98 -0.23 9.68
CA MET A 34 5.29 0.80 8.70
C MET A 34 6.80 0.94 8.48
N ALA A 35 7.64 0.75 9.52
CA ALA A 35 9.09 0.75 9.34
C ALA A 35 9.56 -0.46 8.49
N GLN A 36 8.87 -1.59 8.56
CA GLN A 36 9.19 -2.78 7.78
C GLN A 36 8.84 -2.66 6.28
N PHE A 37 7.97 -1.71 5.93
CA PHE A 37 7.56 -1.41 4.56
C PHE A 37 8.76 -1.33 3.59
N VAL A 38 9.76 -0.55 4.00
CA VAL A 38 10.94 -0.24 3.18
C VAL A 38 11.81 -1.47 3.04
N SER A 39 12.02 -2.20 4.13
CA SER A 39 12.78 -3.44 4.08
C SER A 39 12.13 -4.47 3.18
N THR A 40 10.79 -4.55 3.14
CA THR A 40 10.09 -5.48 2.24
C THR A 40 10.30 -5.10 0.78
N LEU A 41 9.97 -3.86 0.38
CA LEU A 41 10.12 -3.45 -1.02
C LEU A 41 11.57 -3.41 -1.50
N CYS A 42 12.52 -3.12 -0.60
CA CYS A 42 13.94 -3.04 -0.90
C CYS A 42 14.71 -4.33 -0.57
N SER A 43 14.02 -5.41 -0.20
CA SER A 43 14.68 -6.68 0.08
C SER A 43 15.22 -7.29 -1.22
N THR A 44 16.26 -8.09 -1.10
CA THR A 44 16.75 -8.93 -2.21
C THR A 44 15.82 -10.08 -2.55
N ASP A 45 14.86 -10.38 -1.68
CA ASP A 45 13.89 -11.47 -1.83
C ASP A 45 12.86 -11.17 -2.92
N TYR A 46 12.70 -9.89 -3.29
CA TYR A 46 11.79 -9.45 -4.34
C TYR A 46 12.52 -8.56 -5.35
N LYS A 47 12.50 -8.93 -6.63
CA LYS A 47 12.96 -8.06 -7.71
C LYS A 47 11.86 -7.08 -8.12
N VAL A 48 11.65 -6.06 -7.29
CA VAL A 48 10.61 -5.05 -7.51
C VAL A 48 10.99 -4.13 -8.67
N ASP A 49 10.16 -4.09 -9.71
CA ASP A 49 10.24 -3.12 -10.80
C ASP A 49 9.53 -1.81 -10.41
N PHE A 50 10.27 -0.94 -9.73
CA PHE A 50 9.78 0.35 -9.27
C PHE A 50 9.44 1.30 -10.42
N GLU A 51 10.13 1.22 -11.55
CA GLU A 51 9.85 2.10 -12.69
C GLU A 51 8.54 1.71 -13.37
N CYS A 52 8.24 0.41 -13.48
CA CYS A 52 6.92 -0.04 -13.89
C CYS A 52 5.85 0.37 -12.89
N ALA A 53 6.06 0.13 -11.59
CA ALA A 53 5.09 0.50 -10.56
C ALA A 53 4.78 2.01 -10.57
N LYS A 54 5.80 2.84 -10.80
CA LYS A 54 5.66 4.29 -10.98
C LYS A 54 4.85 4.66 -12.22
N ARG A 55 5.07 4.00 -13.36
CA ARG A 55 4.23 4.20 -14.56
C ARG A 55 2.78 3.79 -14.34
N LYS A 56 2.50 2.87 -13.41
CA LYS A 56 1.15 2.43 -13.04
C LYS A 56 0.47 3.31 -11.97
N ALA A 57 1.11 4.39 -11.51
CA ALA A 57 0.57 5.25 -10.45
C ALA A 57 -0.83 5.82 -10.77
N SER A 58 -1.03 6.29 -12.00
CA SER A 58 -2.33 6.79 -12.48
C SER A 58 -3.38 5.68 -12.47
N ASN A 59 -3.04 4.50 -12.96
CA ASN A 59 -3.94 3.35 -13.01
C ASN A 59 -4.37 2.91 -11.60
N LEU A 60 -3.44 2.91 -10.64
CA LEU A 60 -3.74 2.63 -9.23
C LEU A 60 -4.74 3.62 -8.66
N TYR A 61 -4.55 4.92 -8.94
CA TYR A 61 -5.47 5.97 -8.52
C TYR A 61 -6.86 5.79 -9.16
N ASP A 62 -6.91 5.58 -10.47
CA ASP A 62 -8.15 5.39 -11.23
C ASP A 62 -8.91 4.15 -10.77
N CYS A 63 -8.20 3.04 -10.48
CA CYS A 63 -8.78 1.84 -9.91
C CYS A 63 -9.42 2.12 -8.54
N GLY A 64 -8.72 2.83 -7.66
CA GLY A 64 -9.24 3.20 -6.34
C GLY A 64 -10.47 4.11 -6.43
N ALA A 65 -10.43 5.13 -7.29
CA ALA A 65 -11.54 6.04 -7.53
C ALA A 65 -12.78 5.30 -8.09
N ARG A 66 -12.57 4.40 -9.06
CA ARG A 66 -13.63 3.57 -9.63
C ARG A 66 -14.26 2.66 -8.57
N LYS A 67 -13.47 1.92 -7.79
CA LYS A 67 -13.97 1.07 -6.71
C LYS A 67 -14.71 1.86 -5.64
N GLY A 68 -14.20 3.04 -5.26
CA GLY A 68 -14.88 3.94 -4.33
C GLY A 68 -16.26 4.37 -4.84
N LYS A 69 -16.36 4.77 -6.11
CA LYS A 69 -17.63 5.15 -6.75
C LYS A 69 -18.60 3.97 -6.85
N GLU A 70 -18.11 2.78 -7.20
CA GLU A 70 -18.90 1.55 -7.28
C GLU A 70 -19.47 1.18 -5.90
N ALA A 71 -18.64 1.17 -4.86
CA ALA A 71 -19.08 0.82 -3.50
C ALA A 71 -20.09 1.83 -2.92
N PHE A 72 -19.90 3.13 -3.20
CA PHE A 72 -20.87 4.17 -2.81
C PHE A 72 -22.20 3.97 -3.53
N SER A 73 -22.16 3.74 -4.86
CA SER A 73 -23.36 3.49 -5.67
C SER A 73 -24.14 2.26 -5.20
N ARG A 74 -23.44 1.21 -4.76
CA ARG A 74 -24.04 -0.05 -4.28
C ARG A 74 -24.43 -0.03 -2.80
N ARG A 75 -24.19 1.07 -2.08
CA ARG A 75 -24.37 1.19 -0.62
C ARG A 75 -23.60 0.11 0.17
N GLU A 76 -22.51 -0.40 -0.40
CA GLU A 76 -21.59 -1.34 0.25
C GLU A 76 -20.64 -0.63 1.23
N MET A 77 -20.67 0.70 1.23
CA MET A 77 -19.95 1.56 2.15
C MET A 77 -20.96 2.38 2.97
N GLN A 78 -21.12 2.07 4.26
CA GLN A 78 -21.69 3.01 5.22
C GLN A 78 -20.82 4.28 5.27
N PRO A 79 -21.40 5.48 5.32
CA PRO A 79 -20.67 6.75 5.26
C PRO A 79 -20.05 7.12 6.62
N THR A 80 -19.57 6.14 7.38
CA THR A 80 -18.80 6.39 8.60
C THR A 80 -17.32 6.51 8.25
N MET A 81 -16.58 7.34 9.00
CA MET A 81 -15.17 7.57 8.74
C MET A 81 -14.36 6.27 8.83
N GLU A 82 -14.69 5.41 9.80
CA GLU A 82 -14.06 4.11 10.01
C GLU A 82 -14.20 3.21 8.78
N ASN A 83 -15.42 3.13 8.25
CA ASN A 83 -15.69 2.29 7.10
C ASN A 83 -15.08 2.86 5.81
N ILE A 84 -15.06 4.18 5.66
CA ILE A 84 -14.35 4.85 4.57
C ILE A 84 -12.86 4.52 4.61
N ILE A 85 -12.21 4.63 5.78
CA ILE A 85 -10.79 4.31 5.94
C ILE A 85 -10.54 2.83 5.60
N CYS A 86 -11.30 1.90 6.18
CA CYS A 86 -11.09 0.47 5.94
C CYS A 86 -11.27 0.08 4.47
N LYS A 87 -12.30 0.63 3.82
CA LYS A 87 -12.52 0.40 2.40
C LYS A 87 -11.44 1.02 1.53
N ALA A 88 -10.89 2.18 1.90
CA ALA A 88 -9.76 2.77 1.17
C ALA A 88 -8.53 1.85 1.19
N PHE A 89 -8.18 1.28 2.34
CA PHE A 89 -7.09 0.29 2.44
C PHE A 89 -7.41 -1.01 1.70
N GLN A 90 -8.66 -1.49 1.76
CA GLN A 90 -9.09 -2.66 0.98
C GLN A 90 -8.93 -2.41 -0.52
N PHE A 91 -9.43 -1.29 -1.04
CA PHE A 91 -9.30 -0.95 -2.46
C PHE A 91 -7.85 -0.76 -2.86
N ASN A 92 -7.01 -0.17 -2.00
CA ASN A 92 -5.59 -0.02 -2.25
C ASN A 92 -4.92 -1.40 -2.46
N ALA A 93 -5.17 -2.36 -1.57
CA ALA A 93 -4.64 -3.72 -1.69
C ALA A 93 -5.13 -4.43 -2.97
N GLU A 94 -6.43 -4.33 -3.27
CA GLU A 94 -7.02 -4.93 -4.47
C GLU A 94 -6.47 -4.31 -5.77
N CYS A 95 -6.33 -2.98 -5.81
CA CYS A 95 -5.83 -2.26 -6.98
C CYS A 95 -4.33 -2.51 -7.20
N GLN A 96 -3.53 -2.59 -6.14
CA GLN A 96 -2.12 -2.97 -6.28
C GLN A 96 -1.98 -4.36 -6.91
N VAL A 97 -2.77 -5.33 -6.47
CA VAL A 97 -2.73 -6.69 -7.03
C VAL A 97 -3.24 -6.74 -8.47
N ALA A 98 -4.16 -5.86 -8.88
CA ALA A 98 -4.70 -5.83 -10.23
C ALA A 98 -3.77 -5.10 -11.21
N GLU A 99 -3.37 -3.87 -10.88
CA GLU A 99 -2.68 -2.96 -11.81
C GLU A 99 -1.19 -3.23 -11.93
N LEU A 100 -0.56 -3.81 -10.88
CA LEU A 100 0.87 -4.11 -10.90
C LEU A 100 1.20 -5.47 -11.53
N ARG A 101 0.21 -6.27 -11.97
CA ARG A 101 0.46 -7.60 -12.56
C ARG A 101 1.43 -7.57 -13.73
N GLU A 102 1.34 -6.51 -14.54
CA GLU A 102 2.21 -6.29 -15.68
C GLU A 102 3.66 -5.94 -15.27
N CYS A 103 3.88 -5.51 -14.03
CA CYS A 103 5.21 -5.18 -13.49
C CYS A 103 5.96 -6.39 -12.94
N GLY A 104 5.46 -7.60 -13.20
CA GLY A 104 6.09 -8.85 -12.78
C GLY A 104 5.63 -9.33 -11.41
N CYS A 105 5.77 -10.63 -11.19
CA CYS A 105 5.19 -11.29 -10.02
C CYS A 105 5.81 -10.82 -8.70
N ASP A 106 7.13 -10.65 -8.65
CA ASP A 106 7.85 -10.19 -7.45
C ASP A 106 7.38 -8.79 -7.02
N THR A 107 7.17 -7.88 -7.99
CA THR A 107 6.59 -6.56 -7.73
C THR A 107 5.22 -6.68 -7.09
N VAL A 108 4.30 -7.42 -7.71
CA VAL A 108 2.93 -7.59 -7.18
C VAL A 108 2.97 -8.22 -5.80
N ARG A 109 3.83 -9.22 -5.60
CA ARG A 109 3.96 -9.94 -4.33
C ARG A 109 4.47 -9.04 -3.22
N ALA A 110 5.48 -8.23 -3.48
CA ALA A 110 6.02 -7.29 -2.52
C ALA A 110 4.97 -6.24 -2.11
N TYR A 111 4.25 -5.67 -3.08
CA TYR A 111 3.16 -4.72 -2.82
C TYR A 111 1.96 -5.35 -2.12
N GLU A 112 1.62 -6.62 -2.42
CA GLU A 112 0.58 -7.37 -1.71
C GLU A 112 0.94 -7.53 -0.23
N ILE A 113 2.18 -7.93 0.09
CA ILE A 113 2.64 -8.08 1.48
C ILE A 113 2.56 -6.74 2.19
N VAL A 114 3.06 -5.68 1.56
CA VAL A 114 2.99 -4.32 2.11
C VAL A 114 1.56 -3.92 2.43
N SER A 115 0.65 -3.99 1.45
CA SER A 115 -0.71 -3.48 1.63
C SER A 115 -1.52 -4.30 2.61
N ARG A 116 -1.40 -5.64 2.56
CA ARG A 116 -2.21 -6.55 3.37
C ARG A 116 -1.65 -6.79 4.76
N ASP A 117 -0.33 -6.86 4.91
CA ASP A 117 0.29 -7.35 6.15
C ASP A 117 0.91 -6.20 6.98
N LEU A 118 1.40 -5.15 6.31
CA LEU A 118 2.11 -4.05 6.95
C LEU A 118 1.27 -2.78 7.10
N LEU A 119 0.49 -2.42 6.06
CA LEU A 119 -0.29 -1.18 6.03
C LEU A 119 -1.75 -1.35 6.48
N TYR A 120 -2.31 -2.56 6.40
CA TYR A 120 -3.72 -2.76 6.70
C TYR A 120 -4.01 -2.47 8.19
N PRO A 121 -4.95 -1.55 8.51
CA PRO A 121 -5.17 -1.17 9.90
C PRO A 121 -5.76 -2.30 10.74
N PRO A 122 -5.29 -2.50 11.99
CA PRO A 122 -5.74 -3.60 12.83
C PRO A 122 -7.20 -3.46 13.29
N ALA A 123 -7.77 -2.25 13.33
CA ALA A 123 -9.18 -2.05 13.66
C ALA A 123 -10.13 -2.30 12.48
N CYS A 124 -9.61 -2.53 11.27
CA CYS A 124 -10.43 -2.87 10.13
C CYS A 124 -10.82 -4.35 10.13
N PRO A 125 -12.00 -4.70 9.59
CA PRO A 125 -12.36 -6.10 9.37
C PRO A 125 -11.28 -6.81 8.56
N PRO A 126 -10.98 -8.10 8.80
CA PRO A 126 -10.03 -8.84 7.99
C PRO A 126 -10.34 -8.70 6.50
N LEU A 127 -9.30 -8.51 5.69
CA LEU A 127 -9.47 -8.55 4.24
C LEU A 127 -10.05 -9.91 3.83
N PRO A 128 -10.91 -9.97 2.79
CA PRO A 128 -11.40 -11.24 2.30
C PRO A 128 -10.25 -12.23 2.05
N ASP A 129 -10.46 -13.48 2.47
CA ASP A 129 -9.58 -14.60 2.18
C ASP A 129 -9.63 -14.87 0.67
N GLY A 130 -8.71 -14.22 -0.05
CA GLY A 130 -8.46 -14.44 -1.46
C GLY A 130 -7.17 -15.24 -1.65
N PRO A 131 -7.00 -15.91 -2.80
CA PRO A 131 -5.72 -16.52 -3.12
C PRO A 131 -4.64 -15.44 -3.10
N ARG A 132 -3.66 -15.65 -2.23
CA ARG A 132 -2.45 -14.84 -2.19
C ARG A 132 -1.75 -14.89 -3.54
N VAL A 133 -1.01 -13.84 -3.90
CA VAL A 133 -0.20 -13.86 -5.13
C VAL A 133 0.82 -14.99 -5.01
N GLN A 134 0.72 -15.97 -5.91
CA GLN A 134 1.65 -17.09 -6.01
C GLN A 134 2.57 -16.87 -7.21
N CYS A 135 3.86 -16.69 -6.95
CA CYS A 135 4.87 -16.56 -7.98
C CYS A 135 5.51 -17.92 -8.22
N GLN A 136 5.32 -18.49 -9.42
CA GLN A 136 6.09 -19.65 -9.87
C GLN A 136 7.46 -19.18 -10.39
N ALA A 137 8.51 -19.96 -10.11
CA ALA A 137 9.88 -19.65 -10.52
C ALA A 137 10.04 -19.46 -12.04
N SER A 138 9.17 -20.09 -12.84
CA SER A 138 9.13 -19.97 -14.30
C SER A 138 8.76 -18.58 -14.83
N ASN A 139 8.16 -17.72 -14.00
CA ASN A 139 7.74 -16.35 -14.36
C ASN A 139 8.59 -15.26 -13.68
N GLN A 140 9.73 -15.63 -13.08
CA GLN A 140 10.59 -14.70 -12.32
C GLN A 140 11.51 -13.83 -13.19
N PHE A 141 11.67 -14.13 -14.48
CA PHE A 141 12.71 -13.51 -15.31
C PHE A 141 12.18 -13.12 -16.69
N LEU A 142 11.47 -12.00 -16.78
CA LEU A 142 11.23 -11.39 -18.09
C LEU A 142 11.71 -9.94 -18.22
N PHE A 143 12.25 -9.31 -17.17
CA PHE A 143 12.78 -7.96 -17.30
C PHE A 143 14.15 -7.78 -16.62
N LEU A 144 15.08 -7.33 -17.46
CA LEU A 144 16.51 -7.11 -17.23
C LEU A 144 16.79 -5.98 -16.24
N ASP A 145 17.99 -6.08 -15.65
CA ASP A 145 18.76 -5.08 -14.90
C ASP A 145 18.14 -3.69 -14.78
N SER A 146 17.57 -3.41 -13.62
CA SER A 146 17.40 -2.03 -13.16
C SER A 146 17.80 -1.95 -11.69
N SER A 147 18.92 -1.25 -11.49
CA SER A 147 19.49 -0.72 -10.25
C SER A 147 18.51 -0.63 -9.06
N ALA A 148 18.36 -1.74 -8.35
CA ALA A 148 17.57 -1.84 -7.12
C ALA A 148 18.00 -0.85 -6.01
N SER A 149 19.21 -0.29 -6.09
CA SER A 149 19.74 0.62 -5.07
C SER A 149 19.24 2.07 -5.18
N VAL A 150 18.90 2.57 -6.37
CA VAL A 150 18.50 3.99 -6.56
C VAL A 150 16.99 4.16 -6.43
N ALA A 151 16.21 3.15 -6.81
CA ALA A 151 14.76 3.19 -6.76
C ALA A 151 14.18 3.27 -5.33
N CYS A 152 14.88 2.71 -4.34
CA CYS A 152 14.47 2.75 -2.94
C CYS A 152 14.41 4.14 -2.31
N GLN A 153 15.10 5.13 -2.90
CA GLN A 153 15.05 6.52 -2.44
C GLN A 153 13.75 7.25 -2.84
N HIS A 154 12.99 6.75 -3.83
CA HIS A 154 11.80 7.44 -4.37
C HIS A 154 10.44 6.78 -4.05
N ILE A 155 10.43 5.70 -3.28
CA ILE A 155 9.25 4.88 -2.94
C ILE A 155 8.12 5.68 -2.24
N LEU A 156 8.46 6.77 -1.55
CA LEU A 156 7.53 7.58 -0.75
C LEU A 156 6.38 8.19 -1.56
N LEU A 157 6.59 8.56 -2.82
CA LEU A 157 5.60 9.31 -3.60
C LEU A 157 4.37 8.46 -3.98
N LEU A 158 4.54 7.16 -4.24
CA LEU A 158 3.45 6.33 -4.78
C LEU A 158 2.41 5.93 -3.71
N LEU A 159 2.82 5.80 -2.45
CA LEU A 159 1.90 5.44 -1.36
C LEU A 159 1.28 6.65 -0.67
N PHE A 160 2.00 7.76 -0.54
CA PHE A 160 1.42 8.98 0.02
C PHE A 160 0.36 9.59 -0.90
N ILE A 161 0.54 9.51 -2.22
CA ILE A 161 -0.45 10.04 -3.17
C ILE A 161 -1.75 9.22 -3.15
N SER A 162 -1.68 7.90 -2.93
CA SER A 162 -2.87 7.03 -2.93
C SER A 162 -3.58 6.89 -1.58
N GLY A 163 -2.86 6.91 -0.45
CA GLY A 163 -3.47 6.75 0.89
C GLY A 163 -3.87 8.05 1.58
N VAL A 164 -3.05 9.11 1.48
CA VAL A 164 -3.24 10.36 2.24
C VAL A 164 -4.14 11.33 1.48
N SER A 165 -4.05 11.42 0.15
CA SER A 165 -4.89 12.34 -0.64
C SER A 165 -6.38 12.01 -0.55
N ILE A 166 -6.74 10.73 -0.42
CA ILE A 166 -8.12 10.29 -0.25
C ILE A 166 -8.64 10.69 1.14
N CYS A 167 -7.83 10.55 2.20
CA CYS A 167 -8.23 10.98 3.54
C CYS A 167 -8.28 12.52 3.66
N PHE A 168 -7.33 13.25 3.06
CA PHE A 168 -7.24 14.70 3.19
C PHE A 168 -8.30 15.45 2.40
N ARG A 169 -8.77 14.92 1.25
CA ARG A 169 -9.89 15.53 0.50
C ARG A 169 -11.28 15.14 1.00
N LEU A 170 -11.40 14.10 1.83
CA LEU A 170 -12.67 13.73 2.49
C LEU A 170 -12.85 14.41 3.85
N LEU A 171 -11.81 15.07 4.37
CA LEU A 171 -11.80 15.80 5.64
C LEU A 171 -11.86 17.34 5.48
N VAL A 172 -11.87 17.85 4.24
CA VAL A 172 -11.99 19.29 3.90
C VAL A 172 -13.24 19.52 3.10
#